data_AF-A0A956J1A6-F1
#
_entry.id   AF-A0A956J1A6-F1
#
_cell.length_a   1.000
_cell.length_b   1.000
_cell.length_c   1.000
_cell.angle_alpha   90.00
_cell.angle_beta   90.00
_cell.angle_gamma   90.00
#
_symmetry.space_group_name_H-M   'P 1'
#
loop_
_entity.id
_entity.type
_entity.pdbx_description
1 polymer ?
#
loop_
_entity_poly.entity_id
_entity_poly.type
_entity_poly.pdbx_seq_one_letter_code
_entity_poly.pdbx_strand_id
1 'polypeptide(L)'
;MHRLTRALLLPLALAFAACGGNTSGNDPGSGGSGGNGGNAGSGGGSCAGVDCKDGNQCCNGQCISLDLVCEGEPCGDTVCTGNTYCCNASCGTCVAPGEGCTAIACGTGGSGGGGGGGGQAGGGGAGGATFQCGFETCQSGQQCCGIECGGGFCADGELPCPPVDCQPVLCGQTYCEGGTYCCNDSCSTCAKPGEGCTNELCEPDCSAQRAEGYGDCDGFFGWAWTGTYCTAIGGCSCNGPDCDSLYYSEEDCWKAYGMCPIPL
;
A
#
# COMPACT_ATOMS: atom_id res chain seq x y z
N MET A 1 -15.60 24.33 -44.55
CA MET A 1 -16.88 23.57 -44.71
C MET A 1 -16.56 22.08 -44.78
N HIS A 2 -16.44 21.40 -43.64
CA HIS A 2 -16.34 19.94 -43.58
C HIS A 2 -17.24 19.42 -42.46
N ARG A 3 -17.97 18.36 -42.79
CA ARG A 3 -19.23 17.96 -42.18
C ARG A 3 -19.02 17.16 -40.89
N LEU A 4 -19.83 17.50 -39.89
CA LEU A 4 -20.10 16.72 -38.68
C LEU A 4 -20.79 15.40 -39.06
N THR A 5 -20.22 14.27 -38.64
CA THR A 5 -20.89 12.95 -38.69
C THR A 5 -21.23 12.55 -37.25
N ARG A 6 -22.52 12.61 -36.92
CA ARG A 6 -23.10 12.12 -35.66
C ARG A 6 -23.05 10.59 -35.64
N ALA A 7 -22.41 10.01 -34.63
CA ALA A 7 -22.55 8.60 -34.31
C ALA A 7 -23.74 8.40 -33.36
N LEU A 8 -24.63 7.47 -33.74
CA LEU A 8 -25.83 7.07 -33.01
C LEU A 8 -25.47 6.28 -31.73
N LEU A 9 -26.09 6.65 -30.62
CA LEU A 9 -26.20 5.87 -29.40
C LEU A 9 -27.37 4.87 -29.53
N LEU A 10 -27.10 3.59 -29.26
CA LEU A 10 -28.11 2.54 -29.06
C LEU A 10 -28.18 2.20 -27.56
N PRO A 11 -29.37 2.07 -26.96
CA PRO A 11 -29.50 1.67 -25.56
C PRO A 11 -29.52 0.14 -25.44
N LEU A 12 -28.63 -0.40 -24.61
CA LEU A 12 -28.62 -1.81 -24.21
C LEU A 12 -29.63 -1.98 -23.06
N ALA A 13 -30.69 -2.75 -23.28
CA ALA A 13 -31.68 -3.07 -22.26
C ALA A 13 -31.16 -4.20 -21.35
N LEU A 14 -31.06 -3.92 -20.04
CA LEU A 14 -30.82 -4.92 -19.00
C LEU A 14 -32.09 -5.73 -18.74
N ALA A 15 -31.99 -7.06 -18.77
CA ALA A 15 -33.01 -7.98 -18.27
C ALA A 15 -32.64 -8.43 -16.85
N PHE A 16 -33.48 -8.09 -15.87
CA PHE A 16 -33.41 -8.62 -14.50
C PHE A 16 -34.13 -9.97 -14.45
N ALA A 17 -33.39 -11.04 -14.16
CA ALA A 17 -33.95 -12.34 -13.79
C ALA A 17 -34.18 -12.38 -12.27
N ALA A 18 -35.44 -12.49 -11.87
CA ALA A 18 -35.85 -12.71 -10.50
C ALA A 18 -35.70 -14.21 -10.14
N CYS A 19 -34.87 -14.53 -9.15
CA CYS A 19 -34.89 -15.84 -8.50
C CYS A 19 -35.80 -15.80 -7.27
N GLY A 20 -36.77 -16.71 -7.26
CA GLY A 20 -37.79 -16.86 -6.24
C GLY A 20 -37.25 -17.36 -4.90
N GLY A 21 -37.94 -16.96 -3.85
CA GLY A 21 -37.69 -17.42 -2.48
C GLY A 21 -38.04 -18.88 -2.30
N ASN A 22 -37.34 -19.52 -1.36
CA ASN A 22 -37.75 -20.81 -0.84
C ASN A 22 -37.79 -20.76 0.69
N THR A 23 -38.85 -21.36 1.22
CA THR A 23 -39.37 -21.26 2.58
C THR A 23 -38.55 -22.06 3.58
N SER A 24 -38.40 -21.49 4.78
CA SER A 24 -37.85 -22.07 6.00
C SER A 24 -38.55 -23.37 6.41
N GLY A 25 -37.78 -24.42 6.64
CA GLY A 25 -38.19 -25.61 7.39
C GLY A 25 -37.45 -25.63 8.73
N ASN A 26 -38.20 -25.61 9.83
CA ASN A 26 -37.71 -25.83 11.19
C ASN A 26 -37.40 -27.33 11.39
N ASP A 27 -36.25 -27.64 12.00
CA ASP A 27 -36.02 -28.92 12.67
C ASP A 27 -35.30 -28.68 14.01
N PRO A 28 -35.85 -29.12 15.16
CA PRO A 28 -35.11 -29.20 16.41
C PRO A 28 -34.61 -30.64 16.64
N GLY A 29 -33.30 -30.84 16.67
CA GLY A 29 -32.69 -32.16 16.88
C GLY A 29 -31.36 -32.08 17.61
N SER A 30 -31.41 -32.40 18.90
CA SER A 30 -30.30 -32.42 19.86
C SER A 30 -29.32 -33.59 19.65
N GLY A 31 -28.04 -33.36 19.99
CA GLY A 31 -27.18 -34.35 20.67
C GLY A 31 -26.07 -34.99 19.84
N GLY A 32 -24.82 -34.92 20.33
CA GLY A 32 -23.74 -35.80 19.89
C GLY A 32 -22.33 -35.27 20.08
N SER A 33 -21.67 -35.69 21.17
CA SER A 33 -20.25 -35.46 21.47
C SER A 33 -19.29 -36.18 20.53
N GLY A 34 -18.10 -35.58 20.34
CA GLY A 34 -16.82 -36.29 20.30
C GLY A 34 -16.28 -36.70 18.92
N GLY A 35 -15.22 -36.03 18.48
CA GLY A 35 -14.41 -36.44 17.34
C GLY A 35 -13.14 -35.61 17.21
N ASN A 36 -12.04 -36.12 17.77
CA ASN A 36 -10.70 -35.63 17.51
C ASN A 36 -10.22 -36.30 16.21
N GLY A 37 -10.00 -35.54 15.14
CA GLY A 37 -9.69 -36.07 13.81
C GLY A 37 -8.90 -35.07 12.96
N GLY A 38 -7.81 -35.55 12.36
CA GLY A 38 -6.73 -34.76 11.76
C GLY A 38 -7.12 -33.79 10.65
N ASN A 39 -6.36 -32.70 10.60
CA ASN A 39 -6.47 -31.61 9.66
C ASN A 39 -5.89 -32.01 8.29
N ALA A 40 -6.77 -32.40 7.37
CA ALA A 40 -6.55 -32.37 5.93
C ALA A 40 -7.67 -31.52 5.33
N GLY A 41 -7.31 -30.50 4.57
CA GLY A 41 -8.14 -29.34 4.27
C GLY A 41 -9.48 -29.64 3.60
N SER A 42 -10.56 -29.30 4.31
CA SER A 42 -11.88 -29.03 3.75
C SER A 42 -12.41 -27.77 4.44
N GLY A 43 -12.52 -26.69 3.67
CA GLY A 43 -12.86 -25.34 4.15
C GLY A 43 -14.33 -25.15 4.50
N GLY A 44 -14.84 -25.92 5.47
CA GLY A 44 -16.17 -25.70 6.06
C GLY A 44 -16.09 -24.68 7.19
N GLY A 45 -16.09 -23.38 6.86
CA GLY A 45 -16.21 -22.33 7.88
C GLY A 45 -17.64 -22.27 8.44
N SER A 46 -17.78 -22.25 9.76
CA SER A 46 -19.06 -22.00 10.43
C SER A 46 -19.45 -20.52 10.27
N CYS A 47 -20.71 -20.27 9.91
CA CYS A 47 -21.25 -18.95 9.60
C CYS A 47 -22.50 -18.70 10.47
N ALA A 48 -22.42 -17.74 11.41
CA ALA A 48 -23.51 -17.45 12.36
C ALA A 48 -24.06 -18.69 13.11
N GLY A 49 -23.19 -19.67 13.40
CA GLY A 49 -23.57 -20.92 14.07
C GLY A 49 -24.14 -22.00 13.14
N VAL A 50 -24.08 -21.81 11.82
CA VAL A 50 -24.44 -22.80 10.81
C VAL A 50 -23.20 -23.23 10.05
N ASP A 51 -22.95 -24.54 9.99
CA ASP A 51 -21.84 -25.07 9.20
C ASP A 51 -22.16 -24.96 7.71
N CYS A 52 -21.33 -24.23 6.97
CA CYS A 52 -21.44 -24.18 5.52
C CYS A 52 -21.10 -25.56 4.93
N LYS A 53 -21.91 -26.02 3.98
CA LYS A 53 -21.65 -27.26 3.25
C LYS A 53 -20.33 -27.16 2.48
N ASP A 54 -19.71 -28.31 2.24
CA ASP A 54 -18.51 -28.41 1.40
C ASP A 54 -18.70 -27.65 0.09
N GLY A 55 -17.73 -26.79 -0.24
CA GLY A 55 -17.79 -25.93 -1.42
C GLY A 55 -18.31 -24.51 -1.17
N ASN A 56 -18.78 -24.21 0.04
CA ASN A 56 -19.30 -22.89 0.39
C ASN A 56 -18.43 -22.17 1.44
N GLN A 57 -18.38 -20.85 1.36
CA GLN A 57 -17.74 -19.95 2.31
C GLN A 57 -18.76 -19.03 2.99
N CYS A 58 -18.43 -18.58 4.19
CA CYS A 58 -19.23 -17.61 4.93
C CYS A 58 -19.00 -16.20 4.37
N CYS A 59 -20.06 -15.55 3.90
CA CYS A 59 -20.06 -14.15 3.46
C CYS A 59 -21.30 -13.47 4.05
N ASN A 60 -21.10 -12.44 4.87
CA ASN A 60 -22.16 -11.65 5.49
C ASN A 60 -23.19 -12.51 6.27
N GLY A 61 -22.72 -13.51 7.00
CA GLY A 61 -23.59 -14.43 7.76
C GLY A 61 -24.36 -15.44 6.89
N GLN A 62 -24.06 -15.54 5.60
CA GLN A 62 -24.66 -16.50 4.67
C GLN A 62 -23.59 -17.40 4.04
N CYS A 63 -23.93 -18.67 3.82
CA CYS A 63 -23.07 -19.60 3.10
C CYS A 63 -23.23 -19.39 1.59
N ILE A 64 -22.23 -18.83 0.92
CA ILE A 64 -22.17 -18.65 -0.54
C ILE A 64 -21.18 -19.65 -1.17
N SER A 65 -21.26 -19.91 -2.47
CA SER A 65 -20.27 -20.76 -3.16
C SER A 65 -18.86 -20.13 -3.08
N LEU A 66 -17.82 -20.96 -2.98
CA LEU A 66 -16.40 -20.53 -3.09
C LEU A 66 -16.10 -19.80 -4.40
N ASP A 67 -16.87 -20.09 -5.46
CA ASP A 67 -16.72 -19.45 -6.78
C ASP A 67 -17.26 -18.01 -6.82
N LEU A 68 -17.99 -17.58 -5.79
CA LEU A 68 -18.60 -16.27 -5.71
C LEU A 68 -17.73 -15.34 -4.86
N VAL A 69 -17.25 -14.25 -5.47
CA VAL A 69 -16.46 -13.23 -4.78
C VAL A 69 -17.34 -12.54 -3.74
N CYS A 70 -16.93 -12.59 -2.47
CA CYS A 70 -17.56 -11.83 -1.41
C CYS A 70 -17.19 -10.35 -1.62
N GLU A 71 -18.11 -9.58 -2.23
CA GLU A 71 -17.98 -8.13 -2.28
C GLU A 71 -18.05 -7.63 -0.83
N GLY A 72 -16.97 -7.02 -0.35
CA GLY A 72 -16.72 -6.87 1.07
C GLY A 72 -17.84 -6.19 1.85
N GLU A 73 -18.05 -6.63 3.10
CA GLU A 73 -19.08 -6.07 3.98
C GLU A 73 -18.62 -4.74 4.57
N PRO A 74 -19.45 -3.67 4.53
CA PRO A 74 -19.15 -2.47 5.29
C PRO A 74 -19.17 -2.78 6.80
N CYS A 75 -18.08 -2.44 7.47
CA CYS A 75 -17.87 -2.58 8.90
C CYS A 75 -17.37 -1.24 9.44
N GLY A 76 -18.28 -0.38 9.89
CA GLY A 76 -17.93 1.00 10.26
C GLY A 76 -17.32 1.76 9.07
N ASP A 77 -16.11 2.29 9.27
CA ASP A 77 -15.34 2.99 8.24
C ASP A 77 -14.49 2.05 7.36
N THR A 78 -14.46 0.75 7.68
CA THR A 78 -13.69 -0.28 6.95
C THR A 78 -14.62 -1.11 6.07
N VAL A 79 -14.10 -1.67 4.98
CA VAL A 79 -14.78 -2.72 4.21
C VAL A 79 -14.05 -4.04 4.42
N CYS A 80 -14.71 -5.02 5.03
CA CYS A 80 -14.13 -6.35 5.27
C CYS A 80 -14.01 -7.08 3.95
N THR A 81 -12.79 -7.26 3.46
CA THR A 81 -12.51 -7.98 2.21
C THR A 81 -11.98 -9.38 2.49
N GLY A 82 -12.02 -10.24 1.48
CA GLY A 82 -11.69 -11.66 1.64
C GLY A 82 -12.78 -12.43 2.41
N ASN A 83 -12.42 -13.57 3.00
CA ASN A 83 -13.33 -14.38 3.83
C ASN A 83 -13.50 -13.86 5.26
N THR A 84 -13.41 -12.55 5.48
CA THR A 84 -13.57 -11.96 6.83
C THR A 84 -14.98 -11.43 7.03
N TYR A 85 -15.49 -11.44 8.28
CA TYR A 85 -16.80 -10.88 8.63
C TYR A 85 -16.68 -9.72 9.61
N CYS A 86 -17.65 -8.81 9.58
CA CYS A 86 -17.66 -7.66 10.50
C CYS A 86 -17.93 -8.14 11.94
N CYS A 87 -16.92 -8.07 12.79
CA CYS A 87 -17.06 -8.39 14.21
C CYS A 87 -17.60 -7.20 15.01
N ASN A 88 -17.12 -5.99 14.74
CA ASN A 88 -17.57 -4.80 15.45
C ASN A 88 -17.70 -3.61 14.50
N ALA A 89 -18.92 -3.35 14.06
CA ALA A 89 -19.23 -2.24 13.16
C ALA A 89 -18.90 -0.86 13.76
N SER A 90 -18.93 -0.71 15.09
CA SER A 90 -18.54 0.56 15.72
C SER A 90 -17.04 0.83 15.65
N CYS A 91 -16.21 -0.22 15.51
CA CYS A 91 -14.75 -0.11 15.48
C CYS A 91 -14.16 -0.41 14.08
N GLY A 92 -14.99 -0.86 13.14
CA GLY A 92 -14.55 -1.38 11.84
C GLY A 92 -13.61 -2.57 11.88
N THR A 93 -13.84 -3.49 12.83
CA THR A 93 -13.01 -4.69 13.02
C THR A 93 -13.54 -5.87 12.22
N CYS A 94 -12.72 -6.36 11.29
CA CYS A 94 -12.98 -7.56 10.49
C CYS A 94 -12.21 -8.75 11.08
N VAL A 95 -12.85 -9.92 11.20
CA VAL A 95 -12.20 -11.14 11.73
C VAL A 95 -12.42 -12.33 10.80
N ALA A 96 -11.54 -13.33 10.87
CA ALA A 96 -11.66 -14.53 10.06
C ALA A 96 -12.78 -15.47 10.57
N PRO A 97 -13.32 -16.37 9.74
CA PRO A 97 -14.35 -17.31 10.15
C PRO A 97 -13.77 -18.28 11.19
N GLY A 98 -14.51 -18.51 12.27
CA GLY A 98 -14.06 -19.34 13.39
C GLY A 98 -13.28 -18.59 14.47
N GLU A 99 -12.88 -17.34 14.23
CA GLU A 99 -12.37 -16.47 15.31
C GLU A 99 -13.53 -15.92 16.14
N GLY A 100 -13.36 -15.96 17.46
CA GLY A 100 -14.36 -15.47 18.40
C GLY A 100 -14.45 -13.95 18.37
N CYS A 101 -15.62 -13.43 18.04
CA CYS A 101 -15.88 -12.00 18.12
C CYS A 101 -16.22 -11.60 19.57
N THR A 102 -15.33 -10.87 20.23
CA THR A 102 -15.63 -10.27 21.54
C THR A 102 -16.02 -8.80 21.35
N ALA A 103 -17.13 -8.39 21.97
CA ALA A 103 -17.60 -7.01 21.93
C ALA A 103 -16.64 -6.11 22.72
N ILE A 104 -15.58 -5.64 22.05
CA ILE A 104 -14.64 -4.66 22.60
C ILE A 104 -15.27 -3.27 22.44
N ALA A 105 -15.32 -2.48 23.51
CA ALA A 105 -15.73 -1.09 23.43
C ALA A 105 -14.71 -0.31 22.59
N CYS A 106 -15.17 0.35 21.53
CA CYS A 106 -14.30 1.18 20.70
C CYS A 106 -13.79 2.34 21.56
N GLY A 107 -12.51 2.33 21.89
CA GLY A 107 -11.87 3.47 22.54
C GLY A 107 -12.11 4.70 21.69
N THR A 108 -12.54 5.81 22.30
CA THR A 108 -12.88 7.08 21.67
C THR A 108 -11.66 7.83 21.11
N GLY A 109 -10.81 7.14 20.36
CA GLY A 109 -9.62 7.69 19.72
C GLY A 109 -9.68 7.48 18.21
N GLY A 110 -10.33 8.43 17.51
CA GLY A 110 -10.04 8.85 16.13
C GLY A 110 -9.95 7.79 15.02
N SER A 111 -10.91 7.84 14.09
CA SER A 111 -10.72 7.34 12.73
C SER A 111 -9.45 7.93 12.11
N GLY A 112 -8.56 7.04 11.63
CA GLY A 112 -7.46 7.38 10.73
C GLY A 112 -6.10 6.82 11.14
N GLY A 113 -5.84 5.54 10.85
CA GLY A 113 -4.48 5.00 10.78
C GLY A 113 -4.08 4.05 11.92
N GLY A 114 -4.76 2.91 12.04
CA GLY A 114 -4.34 1.80 12.89
C GLY A 114 -3.13 1.04 12.32
N GLY A 115 -1.97 1.69 12.31
CA GLY A 115 -0.64 1.07 12.28
C GLY A 115 0.18 1.47 13.52
N GLY A 116 -0.48 1.95 14.58
CA GLY A 116 0.12 2.30 15.86
C GLY A 116 -0.14 1.19 16.87
N GLY A 117 0.56 0.06 16.71
CA GLY A 117 0.71 -0.91 17.78
C GLY A 117 1.51 -0.27 18.90
N GLY A 118 0.84 0.48 19.78
CA GLY A 118 1.29 0.68 21.15
C GLY A 118 1.24 -0.68 21.84
N GLY A 119 2.22 -1.53 21.50
CA GLY A 119 2.43 -2.82 22.11
C GLY A 119 2.73 -2.57 23.57
N GLN A 120 1.68 -2.67 24.39
CA GLN A 120 1.87 -3.13 25.75
C GLN A 120 2.68 -4.42 25.63
N ALA A 121 3.90 -4.38 26.15
CA ALA A 121 4.80 -5.50 26.32
C ALA A 121 4.10 -6.59 27.16
N GLY A 122 3.25 -7.37 26.52
CA GLY A 122 2.65 -8.58 27.05
C GLY A 122 3.69 -9.68 26.91
N GLY A 123 4.47 -9.87 27.97
CA GLY A 123 5.53 -10.86 28.01
C GLY A 123 5.05 -12.30 27.81
N GLY A 124 5.98 -13.12 27.31
CA GLY A 124 6.04 -14.54 27.65
C GLY A 124 5.21 -15.48 26.78
N GLY A 125 5.57 -15.63 25.51
CA GLY A 125 5.16 -16.78 24.71
C GLY A 125 6.35 -17.31 23.91
N ALA A 126 6.96 -18.41 24.36
CA ALA A 126 8.15 -19.06 23.80
C ALA A 126 7.89 -19.78 22.45
N GLY A 127 7.14 -19.15 21.54
CA GLY A 127 7.06 -19.54 20.14
C GLY A 127 7.85 -18.52 19.33
N GLY A 128 8.81 -18.98 18.53
CA GLY A 128 9.69 -18.14 17.69
C GLY A 128 8.96 -17.43 16.56
N ALA A 129 7.96 -16.62 16.88
CA ALA A 129 7.23 -15.82 15.91
C ALA A 129 8.16 -14.70 15.44
N THR A 130 8.30 -14.60 14.12
CA THR A 130 8.86 -13.42 13.47
C THR A 130 7.76 -12.42 13.17
N PHE A 131 8.11 -11.14 13.07
CA PHE A 131 7.19 -10.07 12.69
C PHE A 131 7.86 -9.11 11.71
N GLN A 132 7.07 -8.44 10.87
CA GLN A 132 7.59 -7.48 9.89
C GLN A 132 7.83 -6.10 10.51
N CYS A 133 8.98 -5.51 10.20
CA CYS A 133 9.47 -4.22 10.64
C CYS A 133 9.97 -3.45 9.41
N GLY A 134 9.05 -2.75 8.73
CA GLY A 134 9.31 -2.17 7.42
C GLY A 134 9.68 -3.25 6.40
N PHE A 135 10.93 -3.27 5.95
CA PHE A 135 11.44 -4.29 5.02
C PHE A 135 12.18 -5.45 5.71
N GLU A 136 12.45 -5.33 7.01
CA GLU A 136 13.15 -6.37 7.79
C GLU A 136 12.19 -7.25 8.58
N THR A 137 12.50 -8.54 8.66
CA THR A 137 11.75 -9.48 9.51
C THR A 137 12.48 -9.68 10.83
N CYS A 138 11.88 -9.24 11.94
CA CYS A 138 12.45 -9.36 13.27
C CYS A 138 12.17 -10.73 13.90
N GLN A 139 13.09 -11.18 14.75
CA GLN A 139 12.98 -12.43 15.51
C GLN A 139 12.27 -12.24 16.85
N SER A 140 11.94 -13.36 17.49
CA SER A 140 11.41 -13.38 18.85
C SER A 140 12.41 -12.73 19.82
N GLY A 141 11.90 -11.85 20.69
CA GLY A 141 12.73 -11.07 21.61
C GLY A 141 13.25 -9.75 21.03
N GLN A 142 12.99 -9.45 19.76
CA GLN A 142 13.29 -8.14 19.16
C GLN A 142 12.06 -7.23 19.14
N GLN A 143 12.28 -5.93 18.98
CA GLN A 143 11.26 -4.92 18.71
C GLN A 143 11.60 -4.14 17.43
N CYS A 144 10.58 -3.60 16.76
CA CYS A 144 10.78 -2.74 15.59
C CYS A 144 11.02 -1.30 16.03
N CYS A 145 12.14 -0.72 15.62
CA CYS A 145 12.50 0.67 15.89
C CYS A 145 12.62 1.46 14.58
N GLY A 146 12.47 2.79 14.62
CA GLY A 146 12.72 3.66 13.48
C GLY A 146 11.77 3.46 12.29
N ILE A 147 10.54 3.02 12.56
CA ILE A 147 9.51 2.82 11.52
C ILE A 147 9.17 4.16 10.87
N GLU A 148 9.27 5.23 11.65
CA GLU A 148 9.11 6.60 11.21
C GLU A 148 10.11 6.95 10.10
N CYS A 149 11.32 6.38 10.09
CA CYS A 149 12.30 6.58 9.02
C CYS A 149 12.03 5.73 7.77
N GLY A 150 10.88 5.06 7.67
CA GLY A 150 10.42 4.38 6.45
C GLY A 150 11.04 3.01 6.16
N GLY A 151 12.07 2.60 6.90
CA GLY A 151 12.70 1.28 6.76
C GLY A 151 12.46 0.32 7.92
N GLY A 152 12.30 0.84 9.14
CA GLY A 152 12.35 0.03 10.36
C GLY A 152 13.70 -0.68 10.54
N PHE A 153 14.06 -1.02 11.78
CA PHE A 153 15.13 -1.98 12.05
C PHE A 153 14.82 -2.77 13.31
N CYS A 154 15.33 -3.99 13.37
CA CYS A 154 15.14 -4.86 14.52
C CYS A 154 16.17 -4.55 15.62
N ALA A 155 15.68 -4.14 16.80
CA ALA A 155 16.50 -3.95 17.99
C ALA A 155 16.14 -5.00 19.05
N ASP A 156 17.01 -5.19 20.04
CA ASP A 156 16.70 -6.01 21.23
C ASP A 156 15.46 -5.44 21.96
N GLY A 157 14.50 -6.30 22.28
CA GLY A 157 13.23 -5.93 22.92
C GLY A 157 13.36 -5.55 24.40
N GLU A 158 14.47 -5.87 25.06
CA GLU A 158 14.69 -5.54 26.47
C GLU A 158 15.21 -4.11 26.69
N LEU A 159 15.76 -3.49 25.63
CA LEU A 159 16.32 -2.15 25.67
C LEU A 159 15.36 -1.14 25.03
N PRO A 160 15.35 0.14 25.40
CA PRO A 160 14.61 1.14 24.65
C PRO A 160 15.21 1.29 23.24
N CYS A 161 14.36 1.60 22.24
CA CYS A 161 14.85 1.95 20.91
C CYS A 161 15.89 3.07 20.99
N PRO A 162 17.04 2.93 20.31
CA PRO A 162 18.00 4.01 20.25
C PRO A 162 17.37 5.20 19.50
N PRO A 163 17.74 6.45 19.83
CA PRO A 163 17.28 7.60 19.06
C PRO A 163 17.70 7.43 17.60
N VAL A 164 16.73 7.54 16.70
CA VAL A 164 16.94 7.34 15.27
C VAL A 164 17.05 8.71 14.62
N ASP A 165 18.22 9.00 14.04
CA ASP A 165 18.41 10.17 13.20
C ASP A 165 18.08 9.75 11.76
N CYS A 166 16.88 10.09 11.28
CA CYS A 166 16.45 9.78 9.93
C CYS A 166 17.27 10.64 8.94
N GLN A 167 18.42 10.11 8.54
CA GLN A 167 19.26 10.76 7.55
C GLN A 167 18.49 10.87 6.23
N PRO A 168 18.60 12.01 5.52
CA PRO A 168 17.93 12.18 4.24
C PRO A 168 18.36 11.10 3.25
N VAL A 169 17.37 10.42 2.66
CA VAL A 169 17.59 9.36 1.68
C VAL A 169 17.51 9.96 0.28
N LEU A 170 18.52 9.72 -0.56
CA LEU A 170 18.45 10.11 -1.97
C LEU A 170 17.40 9.24 -2.70
N CYS A 171 16.47 9.89 -3.38
CA CYS A 171 15.39 9.28 -4.16
C CYS A 171 15.35 9.96 -5.53
N GLY A 172 15.93 9.33 -6.53
CA GLY A 172 16.15 9.93 -7.85
C GLY A 172 16.99 11.21 -7.75
N GLN A 173 16.35 12.35 -8.01
CA GLN A 173 16.95 13.69 -7.97
C GLN A 173 16.61 14.46 -6.68
N THR A 174 15.81 13.91 -5.78
CA THR A 174 15.45 14.56 -4.51
C THR A 174 16.04 13.85 -3.31
N TYR A 175 16.15 14.56 -2.20
CA TYR A 175 16.40 13.96 -0.89
C TYR A 175 15.08 13.91 -0.12
N CYS A 176 14.70 12.72 0.33
CA CYS A 176 13.55 12.52 1.18
C CYS A 176 13.84 13.05 2.59
N GLU A 177 12.92 13.87 3.11
CA GLU A 177 13.01 14.40 4.47
C GLU A 177 12.97 13.24 5.49
N GLY A 178 13.60 13.47 6.65
CA GLY A 178 13.54 12.51 7.75
C GLY A 178 12.10 12.20 8.13
N GLY A 179 11.74 10.91 8.19
CA GLY A 179 10.36 10.50 8.39
C GLY A 179 9.65 9.97 7.13
N THR A 180 10.32 10.01 5.98
CA THR A 180 9.79 9.55 4.68
C THR A 180 10.73 8.53 4.05
N TYR A 181 10.19 7.69 3.15
CA TYR A 181 11.00 6.76 2.35
C TYR A 181 10.93 7.11 0.87
N CYS A 182 11.95 6.68 0.12
CA CYS A 182 11.92 6.74 -1.34
C CYS A 182 10.87 5.77 -1.86
N CYS A 183 9.72 6.30 -2.26
CA CYS A 183 8.64 5.51 -2.82
C CYS A 183 8.93 5.17 -4.28
N ASN A 184 9.34 6.15 -5.07
CA ASN A 184 9.63 5.93 -6.48
C ASN A 184 10.85 6.74 -6.90
N ASP A 185 11.98 6.04 -7.06
CA ASP A 185 13.26 6.62 -7.44
C ASP A 185 13.20 7.27 -8.82
N SER A 186 12.46 6.70 -9.77
CA SER A 186 12.31 7.27 -11.12
C SER A 186 11.55 8.59 -11.10
N CYS A 187 10.60 8.75 -10.18
CA CYS A 187 9.80 9.96 -10.04
C CYS A 187 10.38 10.96 -9.03
N SER A 188 11.45 10.59 -8.31
CA SER A 188 11.92 11.32 -7.12
C SER A 188 10.79 11.56 -6.10
N THR A 189 9.91 10.57 -5.93
CA THR A 189 8.74 10.68 -5.04
C THR A 189 9.05 10.06 -3.69
N CYS A 190 8.97 10.88 -2.65
CA CYS A 190 9.02 10.43 -1.26
C CYS A 190 7.61 10.20 -0.73
N ALA A 191 7.41 9.16 0.07
CA ALA A 191 6.14 8.88 0.72
C ALA A 191 6.32 8.70 2.23
N LYS A 192 5.26 8.94 3.00
CA LYS A 192 5.25 8.63 4.43
C LYS A 192 4.99 7.15 4.65
N PRO A 193 5.49 6.57 5.74
CA PRO A 193 5.14 5.21 6.14
C PRO A 193 3.61 5.01 6.14
N GLY A 194 3.13 3.97 5.45
CA GLY A 194 1.70 3.64 5.35
C GLY A 194 0.93 4.33 4.23
N GLU A 195 1.53 5.29 3.51
CA GLU A 195 0.95 5.80 2.27
C GLU A 195 1.16 4.80 1.13
N GLY A 196 0.18 4.72 0.22
CA GLY A 196 0.28 3.88 -0.96
C GLY A 196 1.39 4.38 -1.89
N CYS A 197 2.17 3.46 -2.43
CA CYS A 197 3.25 3.79 -3.36
C CYS A 197 2.98 3.14 -4.71
N THR A 198 3.07 3.92 -5.79
CA THR A 198 3.00 3.37 -7.15
C THR A 198 4.42 3.18 -7.70
N ASN A 199 4.69 1.98 -8.20
CA ASN A 199 5.92 1.67 -8.94
C ASN A 199 5.77 2.03 -10.42
N GLU A 200 4.89 2.98 -10.76
CA GLU A 200 4.74 3.45 -12.12
C GLU A 200 6.01 4.18 -12.54
N LEU A 201 6.56 3.81 -13.68
CA LEU A 201 7.70 4.50 -14.24
C LEU A 201 7.23 5.92 -14.62
N CYS A 202 7.72 6.96 -13.94
CA CYS A 202 7.51 8.31 -14.43
C CYS A 202 8.29 8.48 -15.72
N GLU A 203 7.59 8.85 -16.79
CA GLU A 203 8.28 9.42 -17.94
C GLU A 203 8.96 10.71 -17.44
N PRO A 204 10.28 10.84 -17.61
CA PRO A 204 10.96 12.07 -17.27
C PRO A 204 10.30 13.22 -18.03
N ASP A 205 10.13 14.38 -17.39
CA ASP A 205 9.70 15.57 -18.12
C ASP A 205 10.82 15.94 -19.11
N CYS A 206 10.63 15.57 -20.37
CA CYS A 206 11.62 15.76 -21.42
C CYS A 206 11.76 17.22 -21.88
N SER A 207 11.10 18.16 -21.20
CA SER A 207 11.32 19.59 -21.39
C SER A 207 12.77 19.96 -21.13
N ALA A 208 13.29 20.90 -21.92
CA ALA A 208 14.63 21.43 -21.74
C ALA A 208 14.76 22.10 -20.35
N GLN A 209 15.84 21.79 -19.65
CA GLN A 209 16.22 22.52 -18.44
C GLN A 209 16.58 23.97 -18.81
N ARG A 210 16.01 24.90 -18.04
CA ARG A 210 16.25 26.34 -18.14
C ARG A 210 17.37 26.71 -17.18
N ALA A 211 18.59 26.37 -17.58
CA ALA A 211 19.82 26.76 -16.92
C ALA A 211 20.81 27.28 -17.95
N GLU A 212 21.30 28.50 -17.73
CA GLU A 212 22.22 29.19 -18.63
C GLU A 212 23.41 29.73 -17.85
N GLY A 213 24.61 29.55 -18.39
CA GLY A 213 25.82 30.15 -17.84
C GLY A 213 26.01 31.58 -18.34
N TYR A 214 26.39 32.49 -17.43
CA TYR A 214 26.59 33.91 -17.71
C TYR A 214 28.01 34.35 -17.33
N GLY A 215 28.61 35.18 -18.18
CA GLY A 215 29.94 35.79 -17.96
C GLY A 215 31.08 34.98 -18.56
N ASP A 216 32.19 35.67 -18.82
CA ASP A 216 33.40 35.13 -19.47
C ASP A 216 34.38 34.58 -18.42
N CYS A 217 33.96 33.52 -17.71
CA CYS A 217 34.79 32.78 -16.76
C CYS A 217 34.79 31.29 -17.13
N ASP A 218 35.88 30.59 -16.87
CA ASP A 218 36.00 29.13 -17.06
C ASP A 218 35.35 28.30 -15.93
N GLY A 219 34.33 28.84 -15.26
CA GLY A 219 33.61 28.13 -14.20
C GLY A 219 32.72 27.03 -14.79
N PHE A 220 32.65 25.87 -14.12
CA PHE A 220 31.81 24.75 -14.53
C PHE A 220 30.76 24.48 -13.44
N PHE A 221 29.48 24.49 -13.81
CA PHE A 221 28.36 24.30 -12.88
C PHE A 221 27.74 22.90 -12.98
N GLY A 222 27.78 22.27 -14.15
CA GLY A 222 27.24 20.93 -14.38
C GLY A 222 26.73 20.75 -15.81
N TRP A 223 25.87 19.77 -16.01
CA TRP A 223 25.27 19.42 -17.29
C TRP A 223 23.75 19.64 -17.25
N ALA A 224 23.22 20.30 -18.28
CA ALA A 224 21.80 20.53 -18.44
C ALA A 224 21.25 19.80 -19.67
N TRP A 225 20.03 19.27 -19.56
CA TRP A 225 19.30 18.72 -20.70
C TRP A 225 18.72 19.83 -21.57
N THR A 226 19.05 19.84 -22.86
CA THR A 226 18.56 20.86 -23.81
C THR A 226 17.21 20.52 -24.45
N GLY A 227 16.59 19.39 -24.08
CA GLY A 227 15.47 18.81 -24.84
C GLY A 227 15.93 17.83 -25.93
N THR A 228 17.24 17.73 -26.21
CA THR A 228 17.77 16.82 -27.25
C THR A 228 19.12 16.21 -26.89
N TYR A 229 19.97 16.94 -26.18
CA TYR A 229 21.27 16.46 -25.70
C TYR A 229 21.68 17.14 -24.40
N CYS A 230 22.59 16.52 -23.66
CA CYS A 230 23.20 17.11 -22.47
C CYS A 230 24.28 18.11 -22.87
N THR A 231 24.21 19.33 -22.34
CA THR A 231 25.20 20.40 -22.58
C THR A 231 25.84 20.85 -21.28
N ALA A 232 27.15 21.09 -21.31
CA ALA A 232 27.86 21.66 -20.17
C ALA A 232 27.42 23.12 -19.95
N ILE A 233 27.12 23.47 -18.69
CA ILE A 233 26.81 24.83 -18.25
C ILE A 233 28.03 25.38 -17.53
N GLY A 234 28.57 26.48 -18.05
CA GLY A 234 29.75 27.15 -17.51
C GLY A 234 29.68 28.66 -17.66
N GLY A 235 30.48 29.38 -16.88
CA GLY A 235 30.50 30.84 -16.80
C GLY A 235 30.88 31.34 -15.42
N CYS A 236 30.64 32.62 -15.16
CA CYS A 236 30.85 33.22 -13.85
C CYS A 236 29.65 32.98 -12.89
N SER A 237 28.46 32.74 -13.44
CA SER A 237 27.24 32.42 -12.68
C SER A 237 26.29 31.57 -13.52
N CYS A 238 25.44 30.76 -12.88
CA CYS A 238 24.30 30.12 -13.52
C CYS A 238 23.03 30.96 -13.28
N ASN A 239 22.21 31.13 -14.31
CA ASN A 239 20.92 31.80 -14.24
C ASN A 239 19.82 30.90 -14.80
N GLY A 240 18.66 30.94 -14.15
CA GLY A 240 17.50 30.13 -14.51
C GLY A 240 17.02 29.25 -13.35
N PRO A 241 15.77 28.75 -13.42
CA PRO A 241 15.17 27.96 -12.34
C PRO A 241 15.82 26.59 -12.13
N ASP A 242 16.55 26.08 -13.13
CA ASP A 242 17.08 24.71 -13.09
C ASP A 242 18.60 24.65 -12.77
N CYS A 243 19.18 25.78 -12.33
CA CYS A 243 20.61 25.85 -11.97
C CYS A 243 21.00 24.95 -10.79
N ASP A 244 20.08 24.69 -9.86
CA ASP A 244 20.30 23.80 -8.72
C ASP A 244 20.00 22.33 -9.06
N SER A 245 19.60 22.05 -10.31
CA SER A 245 19.23 20.71 -10.80
C SER A 245 20.17 20.22 -11.91
N LEU A 246 21.37 20.80 -12.00
CA LEU A 246 22.39 20.38 -12.96
C LEU A 246 23.04 19.06 -12.52
N TYR A 247 23.39 18.23 -13.50
CA TYR A 247 24.09 16.98 -13.26
C TYR A 247 25.59 17.20 -13.16
N TYR A 248 26.26 16.48 -12.26
CA TYR A 248 27.71 16.58 -12.11
C TYR A 248 28.48 15.99 -13.31
N SER A 249 27.89 15.02 -14.00
CA SER A 249 28.48 14.36 -15.16
C SER A 249 27.52 14.32 -16.35
N GLU A 250 28.09 14.29 -17.56
CA GLU A 250 27.32 14.14 -18.80
C GLU A 250 26.58 12.80 -18.83
N GLU A 251 27.23 11.75 -18.30
CA GLU A 251 26.67 10.40 -18.22
C GLU A 251 25.41 10.36 -17.35
N ASP A 252 25.41 11.03 -16.19
CA ASP A 252 24.22 11.10 -15.32
C ASP A 252 23.06 11.84 -15.99
N CYS A 253 23.36 12.92 -16.73
CA CYS A 253 22.35 13.63 -17.52
C CYS A 253 21.77 12.72 -18.62
N TRP A 254 22.60 11.99 -19.38
CA TRP A 254 22.12 11.05 -20.40
C TRP A 254 21.38 9.87 -19.80
N LYS A 255 21.76 9.41 -18.62
CA LYS A 255 21.04 8.35 -17.91
C LYS A 255 19.64 8.80 -17.52
N ALA A 256 19.48 10.08 -17.14
CA ALA A 256 18.17 10.65 -16.81
C ALA A 256 17.29 10.93 -18.05
N TYR A 257 17.89 11.44 -19.15
CA TYR A 257 17.13 11.96 -20.29
C TYR A 257 17.32 11.22 -21.62
N GLY A 258 18.19 10.22 -21.69
CA GLY A 258 18.51 9.51 -22.94
C GLY A 258 17.34 8.72 -23.54
N MET A 259 16.26 8.52 -22.78
CA MET A 259 15.01 7.93 -23.27
C MET A 259 14.01 8.96 -23.81
N CYS A 260 14.30 10.25 -23.70
CA CYS A 260 13.40 11.30 -24.17
C CYS A 260 13.25 11.27 -25.70
N PRO A 261 12.01 11.41 -26.22
CA PRO A 261 11.79 11.49 -27.65
C PRO A 261 12.44 12.76 -28.20
N ILE A 262 13.22 12.62 -29.27
CA ILE A 262 13.79 13.75 -30.00
C ILE A 262 12.63 14.43 -30.74
N PRO A 263 12.36 15.73 -30.51
CA PRO A 263 11.36 16.45 -31.30
C PRO A 263 11.78 16.46 -32.78
N LEU A 264 10.88 16.00 -33.65
CA LEU A 264 11.08 15.93 -35.10
C LEU A 264 10.97 17.29 -35.79
#